data_AF-A0A3A6R2T9-F1
#
_entry.id   AF-A0A3A6R2T9-F1
#
_cell.length_a   1.000
_cell.length_b   1.000
_cell.length_c   1.000
_cell.angle_alpha   90.00
_cell.angle_beta   90.00
_cell.angle_gamma   90.00
#
_symmetry.space_group_name_H-M   'P 1'
#
loop_
_entity.id
_entity.type
_entity.pdbx_description
1 polymer ?
#
loop_
_entity_poly.entity_id
_entity_poly.type
_entity_poly.pdbx_seq_one_letter_code
_entity_poly.pdbx_strand_id
1 'polypeptide(L)'
;MSQSNALMMDPSQTQAWRAVCARQDLVLNSGVVALVGTAQVALFYVASISGTPQLFAVDNRDPVSGVNVIGRGLIGSLAGDLVIASPLYKQHYRLEDGTCLEDPALRLRTWPVRLMGDVVEVDVG
;
A
#
# COMPACT_ATOMS: atom_id res chain seq x y z
N MET A 1 -35.58 -19.20 18.46
CA MET A 1 -35.47 -18.56 17.13
C MET A 1 -34.21 -17.69 17.21
N SER A 2 -33.03 -18.26 16.91
CA SER A 2 -32.31 -18.18 15.61
C SER A 2 -32.22 -16.74 15.08
N GLN A 3 -31.07 -16.17 14.72
CA GLN A 3 -29.70 -16.67 14.55
C GLN A 3 -28.75 -15.45 14.56
N SER A 4 -27.52 -15.68 15.00
CA SER A 4 -26.38 -14.77 14.95
C SER A 4 -26.02 -14.38 13.50
N ASN A 5 -25.78 -13.08 13.26
CA ASN A 5 -25.22 -12.61 11.99
C ASN A 5 -23.75 -13.04 11.89
N ALA A 6 -23.51 -14.12 11.16
CA ALA A 6 -22.19 -14.41 10.61
C ALA A 6 -21.94 -13.42 9.46
N LEU A 7 -20.86 -12.65 9.55
CA LEU A 7 -20.32 -11.91 8.42
C LEU A 7 -20.02 -12.92 7.30
N MET A 8 -20.76 -12.81 6.20
CA MET A 8 -20.48 -13.58 4.99
C MET A 8 -19.11 -13.12 4.45
N MET A 9 -18.08 -13.94 4.64
CA MET A 9 -16.92 -13.92 3.75
C MET A 9 -17.40 -14.51 2.42
N ASP A 10 -17.34 -13.70 1.37
CA ASP A 10 -17.58 -14.15 0.00
C ASP A 10 -16.49 -15.16 -0.39
N PRO A 11 -16.81 -16.44 -0.62
CA PRO A 11 -15.81 -17.50 -0.81
C PRO A 11 -15.15 -17.50 -2.20
N SER A 12 -15.22 -16.41 -2.99
CA SER A 12 -14.70 -16.39 -4.37
C SER A 12 -13.52 -15.46 -4.67
N GLN A 13 -12.94 -14.74 -3.69
CA GLN A 13 -11.62 -14.14 -3.92
C GLN A 13 -10.53 -15.17 -3.60
N THR A 14 -10.11 -15.89 -4.64
CA THR A 14 -8.91 -16.71 -4.56
C THR A 14 -7.73 -15.75 -4.45
N GLN A 15 -7.21 -15.54 -3.24
CA GLN A 15 -5.99 -14.77 -3.04
C GLN A 15 -4.91 -15.34 -3.96
N ALA A 16 -4.39 -14.49 -4.83
CA ALA A 16 -3.42 -14.84 -5.85
C ALA A 16 -2.14 -14.05 -5.53
N TRP A 17 -1.31 -14.60 -4.65
CA TRP A 17 -0.06 -13.96 -4.26
C TRP A 17 0.96 -14.01 -5.40
N ARG A 18 1.55 -12.87 -5.72
CA ARG A 18 2.61 -12.70 -6.72
C ARG A 18 3.88 -12.20 -6.08
N ALA A 19 4.97 -12.95 -6.22
CA ALA A 19 6.31 -12.48 -5.87
C ALA A 19 6.70 -11.28 -6.75
N VAL A 20 7.17 -10.19 -6.12
CA VAL A 20 7.50 -8.93 -6.80
C VAL A 20 8.97 -8.51 -6.66
N CYS A 21 9.60 -8.76 -5.51
CA CYS A 21 11.02 -8.52 -5.28
C CYS A 21 11.49 -9.30 -4.04
N ALA A 22 12.78 -9.25 -3.75
CA ALA A 22 13.31 -9.73 -2.49
C ALA A 22 13.21 -8.63 -1.41
N ARG A 23 13.27 -9.04 -0.14
CA ARG A 23 13.24 -8.11 1.00
C ARG A 23 14.38 -7.11 0.90
N GLN A 24 15.60 -7.54 0.56
CA GLN A 24 16.76 -6.65 0.47
C GLN A 24 16.66 -5.55 -0.60
N ASP A 25 15.75 -5.70 -1.58
CA ASP A 25 15.52 -4.68 -2.61
C ASP A 25 14.73 -3.49 -2.04
N LEU A 26 14.02 -3.69 -0.92
CA LEU A 26 13.29 -2.62 -0.23
C LEU A 26 14.22 -1.78 0.64
N VAL A 27 14.14 -0.47 0.42
CA VAL A 27 14.85 0.54 1.21
C VAL A 27 13.93 1.04 2.34
N LEU A 28 14.44 1.03 3.57
CA LEU A 28 13.69 1.49 4.73
C LEU A 28 13.28 2.96 4.58
N ASN A 29 12.01 3.25 4.83
CA ASN A 29 11.36 4.55 4.74
C ASN A 29 11.42 5.20 3.34
N SER A 30 11.56 4.40 2.29
CA SER A 30 11.58 4.85 0.90
C SER A 30 10.68 3.96 0.05
N GLY A 31 10.15 4.53 -1.04
CA GLY A 31 9.35 3.79 -2.00
C GLY A 31 10.20 3.00 -2.99
N VAL A 32 9.77 1.77 -3.29
CA VAL A 32 10.28 0.93 -4.38
C VAL A 32 9.10 0.53 -5.25
N VAL A 33 9.21 0.69 -6.57
CA VAL A 33 8.09 0.42 -7.48
C VAL A 33 8.28 -0.92 -8.17
N ALA A 34 7.30 -1.81 -8.01
CA ALA A 34 7.21 -3.07 -8.72
C ALA A 34 6.18 -2.99 -9.86
N LEU A 35 6.39 -3.79 -10.91
CA LEU A 35 5.41 -3.98 -11.98
C LEU A 35 4.65 -5.29 -11.74
N VAL A 36 3.33 -5.20 -11.56
CA VAL A 36 2.45 -6.34 -11.30
C VAL A 36 1.42 -6.41 -12.43
N GLY A 37 1.64 -7.30 -13.39
CA GLY A 37 0.90 -7.28 -14.65
C GLY A 37 1.16 -5.96 -15.39
N THR A 38 0.13 -5.13 -15.55
CA THR A 38 0.24 -3.78 -16.12
C THR A 38 0.20 -2.67 -15.07
N ALA A 39 -0.02 -3.00 -13.79
CA ALA A 39 -0.10 -2.03 -12.72
C ALA A 39 1.30 -1.76 -12.12
N GLN A 40 1.59 -0.50 -11.84
CA GLN A 40 2.78 -0.13 -11.07
C GLN A 40 2.38 0.02 -9.60
N VAL A 41 2.98 -0.81 -8.74
CA VAL A 41 2.69 -0.86 -7.31
C VAL A 41 3.88 -0.26 -6.56
N ALA A 42 3.65 0.82 -5.82
CA ALA A 42 4.62 1.42 -4.93
C ALA A 42 4.61 0.69 -3.58
N LEU A 43 5.74 0.06 -3.25
CA LEU A 43 6.00 -0.65 -2.01
C LEU A 43 6.71 0.29 -1.03
N PHE A 44 6.25 0.31 0.22
CA PHE A 44 6.85 1.10 1.29
C PHE A 44 7.17 0.22 2.48
N TYR A 45 8.45 0.16 2.84
CA TYR A 45 8.92 -0.56 4.02
C TYR A 45 9.27 0.44 5.12
N VAL A 46 8.41 0.57 6.12
CA VAL A 46 8.42 1.68 7.08
C VAL A 46 8.86 1.21 8.45
N ALA A 47 9.81 1.91 9.06
CA ALA A 47 10.25 1.60 10.43
C ALA A 47 9.08 1.71 11.42
N SER A 48 8.99 0.76 12.34
CA SER A 48 7.99 0.76 13.41
C SER A 48 8.67 0.94 14.76
N ILE A 49 7.99 1.62 15.69
CA ILE A 49 8.42 1.74 17.09
C ILE A 49 8.45 0.38 17.80
N SER A 50 7.61 -0.58 17.37
CA SER A 50 7.59 -1.95 17.92
C SER A 50 8.79 -2.81 17.51
N GLY A 51 9.69 -2.28 16.65
CA GLY A 51 10.91 -2.96 16.19
C GLY A 51 10.75 -3.74 14.89
N THR A 52 9.55 -4.21 14.55
CA THR A 52 9.27 -4.88 13.26
C THR A 52 8.74 -3.87 12.25
N PRO A 53 9.46 -3.58 11.16
CA PRO A 53 8.98 -2.63 10.16
C PRO A 53 7.70 -3.11 9.49
N GLN A 54 6.88 -2.15 9.08
CA GLN A 54 5.61 -2.37 8.40
C GLN A 54 5.81 -2.32 6.88
N LEU A 55 5.01 -3.08 6.15
CA LEU A 55 5.05 -3.14 4.70
C LEU A 55 3.70 -2.72 4.13
N PHE A 56 3.72 -1.75 3.24
CA PHE A 56 2.54 -1.22 2.56
C PHE A 56 2.73 -1.27 1.05
N ALA A 57 1.62 -1.38 0.33
CA ALA A 57 1.61 -1.37 -1.12
C ALA A 57 0.41 -0.57 -1.62
N VAL A 58 0.66 0.38 -2.52
CA VAL A 58 -0.36 1.25 -3.12
C VAL A 58 -0.12 1.42 -4.61
N ASP A 59 -1.11 1.91 -5.35
CA ASP A 59 -0.90 2.32 -6.74
C ASP A 59 0.18 3.41 -6.82
N ASN A 60 1.12 3.24 -7.76
CA ASN A 60 2.13 4.25 -8.02
C ASN A 60 1.56 5.49 -8.76
N ARG A 61 0.37 5.33 -9.37
CA ARG A 61 -0.30 6.38 -10.12
C ARG A 61 -1.05 7.30 -9.18
N ASP A 62 -0.63 8.56 -9.14
CA ASP A 62 -1.30 9.62 -8.39
C ASP A 62 -2.67 9.92 -9.05
N PRO A 63 -3.79 9.88 -8.28
CA PRO A 63 -5.13 10.08 -8.83
C PRO A 63 -5.37 11.52 -9.31
N VAL A 64 -4.62 12.51 -8.80
CA VAL A 64 -4.76 13.91 -9.18
C VAL A 64 -4.03 14.20 -10.48
N SER A 65 -2.75 13.83 -10.55
CA SER A 65 -1.92 14.11 -11.74
C SER A 65 -2.04 13.07 -12.84
N GLY A 66 -2.46 11.84 -12.50
CA GLY A 66 -2.51 10.71 -13.42
C GLY A 66 -1.14 10.13 -13.79
N VAL A 67 -0.07 10.55 -13.11
CA VAL A 67 1.32 10.12 -13.38
C VAL A 67 1.80 9.13 -12.31
N ASN A 68 2.69 8.23 -12.72
CA ASN A 68 3.33 7.24 -11.85
C ASN A 68 4.45 7.87 -11.01
N VAL A 69 4.09 8.49 -9.88
CA VAL A 69 5.02 9.26 -9.02
C VAL A 69 4.95 8.93 -7.53
N ILE A 70 3.93 8.22 -7.04
CA ILE A 70 3.70 8.04 -5.60
C ILE A 70 4.87 7.36 -4.90
N GLY A 71 5.53 6.38 -5.52
CA GLY A 71 6.72 5.73 -4.99
C GLY A 71 7.92 6.65 -4.77
N ARG A 72 7.87 7.90 -5.23
CA ARG A 72 8.88 8.94 -5.00
C ARG A 72 8.46 9.97 -3.96
N GLY A 73 7.31 9.77 -3.32
CA GLY A 73 6.77 10.64 -2.29
C GLY A 73 7.58 10.61 -1.01
N LEU A 74 7.31 11.58 -0.13
CA LEU A 74 7.90 11.62 1.21
C LEU A 74 6.97 10.92 2.19
N ILE A 75 7.49 9.93 2.91
CA ILE A 75 6.76 9.31 4.01
C ILE A 75 6.73 10.30 5.18
N GLY A 76 5.56 10.45 5.78
CA GLY A 76 5.36 11.29 6.96
C GLY A 76 4.41 10.65 7.96
N SER A 77 4.24 11.33 9.08
CA SER A 77 3.17 11.05 10.02
C SER A 77 2.35 12.31 10.26
N LEU A 78 1.04 12.20 10.09
CA LEU A 78 0.09 13.27 10.40
C LEU A 78 -0.96 12.73 11.38
N ALA A 79 -1.08 13.36 12.55
CA ALA A 79 -2.01 12.96 13.60
C ALA A 79 -1.96 11.46 14.01
N GLY A 80 -0.80 10.82 13.84
CA GLY A 80 -0.60 9.39 14.14
C GLY A 80 -0.73 8.47 12.92
N ASP A 81 -1.27 8.95 11.81
CA ASP A 81 -1.38 8.18 10.57
C ASP A 81 -0.07 8.23 9.78
N LEU A 82 0.37 7.07 9.28
CA LEU A 82 1.45 7.01 8.30
C LEU A 82 0.92 7.39 6.92
N VAL A 83 1.58 8.35 6.29
CA VAL A 83 1.17 8.88 5.00
C VAL A 83 2.31 8.91 4.00
N ILE A 84 1.95 8.97 2.72
CA ILE A 84 2.83 9.35 1.62
C ILE A 84 2.35 10.67 1.02
N ALA A 85 3.23 11.67 1.02
CA ALA A 85 2.95 12.95 0.33
C ALA A 85 3.24 12.79 -1.17
N SER A 86 2.24 13.02 -2.04
CA SER A 86 2.45 13.02 -3.50
C SER A 86 3.55 14.02 -3.87
N PRO A 87 4.54 13.64 -4.70
CA PRO A 87 5.63 14.55 -5.08
C PRO A 87 5.18 15.84 -5.76
N LEU A 88 4.06 15.81 -6.49
CA LEU A 88 3.65 16.92 -7.36
C LEU A 88 2.82 17.96 -6.61
N TYR A 89 1.67 17.54 -6.07
CA TYR A 89 0.71 18.47 -5.46
C TYR A 89 0.55 18.29 -3.95
N LYS A 90 1.38 17.44 -3.33
CA LYS A 90 1.52 17.31 -1.87
C LYS A 90 0.28 16.83 -1.12
N GLN A 91 -0.69 16.21 -1.79
CA GLN A 91 -1.75 15.47 -1.09
C GLN A 91 -1.12 14.37 -0.23
N HIS A 92 -1.66 14.18 0.97
CA HIS A 92 -1.19 13.15 1.89
C HIS A 92 -2.15 11.97 1.84
N TYR A 93 -1.68 10.83 1.34
CA TYR A 93 -2.45 9.60 1.30
C TYR A 93 -2.01 8.68 2.44
N ARG A 94 -2.95 8.20 3.25
CA ARG A 94 -2.67 7.21 4.30
C ARG A 94 -2.18 5.91 3.66
N LEU A 95 -1.06 5.38 4.14
CA LEU A 95 -0.47 4.14 3.58
C LEU A 95 -1.31 2.90 3.87
N GLU A 96 -2.07 2.90 4.97
CA GLU A 96 -2.89 1.77 5.40
C GLU A 96 -4.10 1.53 4.49
N ASP A 97 -4.84 2.59 4.15
CA ASP A 97 -6.10 2.48 3.40
C ASP A 97 -6.14 3.29 2.10
N GLY A 98 -5.11 4.10 1.83
CA GLY A 98 -4.98 4.93 0.63
C GLY A 98 -5.75 6.25 0.64
N THR A 99 -6.50 6.57 1.70
CA THR A 99 -7.37 7.76 1.77
C THR A 99 -6.53 9.03 1.78
N CYS A 100 -6.93 10.03 0.99
CA CYS A 100 -6.35 11.37 1.05
C CYS A 100 -6.88 12.13 2.26
N LEU A 101 -6.00 12.73 3.06
CA LEU A 101 -6.38 13.47 4.27
C LEU A 101 -7.07 14.81 3.96
N GLU A 102 -6.73 15.43 2.83
CA GLU A 102 -7.28 16.72 2.42
C GLU A 102 -8.62 16.60 1.67
N ASP A 103 -8.83 15.50 0.94
CA ASP A 103 -10.01 15.27 0.12
C ASP A 103 -10.43 13.80 0.15
N PRO A 104 -11.47 13.43 0.93
CA PRO A 104 -11.93 12.04 1.03
C PRO A 104 -12.41 11.42 -0.28
N ALA A 105 -12.67 12.21 -1.34
CA ALA A 105 -13.00 11.69 -2.66
C ALA A 105 -11.77 11.13 -3.40
N LEU A 106 -10.56 11.53 -3.00
CA LEU A 106 -9.31 11.04 -3.55
C LEU A 106 -8.78 9.86 -2.74
N ARG A 107 -8.39 8.80 -3.43
CA ARG A 107 -7.87 7.58 -2.80
C ARG A 107 -6.89 6.87 -3.71
N LEU A 108 -5.81 6.38 -3.12
CA LEU A 108 -4.94 5.38 -3.75
C LEU A 108 -5.54 3.98 -3.53
N ARG A 109 -5.54 3.15 -4.56
CA ARG A 109 -5.77 1.72 -4.36
C ARG A 109 -4.66 1.17 -3.48
N THR A 110 -5.02 0.44 -2.43
CA THR A 110 -4.08 -0.36 -1.64
C THR A 110 -4.06 -1.79 -2.16
N TRP A 111 -2.92 -2.45 -2.00
CA TRP A 111 -2.73 -3.85 -2.35
C TRP A 111 -2.34 -4.62 -1.10
N PRO A 112 -2.99 -5.75 -0.78
CA PRO A 112 -2.50 -6.64 0.26
C PRO A 112 -1.07 -7.07 -0.08
N VAL A 113 -0.17 -6.94 0.87
CA VAL A 113 1.26 -7.21 0.69
C VAL A 113 1.80 -7.94 1.91
N ARG A 114 2.75 -8.84 1.69
CA ARG A 114 3.39 -9.61 2.76
C ARG A 114 4.83 -9.95 2.45
N LEU A 115 5.55 -10.35 3.50
CA LEU A 115 6.84 -11.02 3.40
C LEU A 115 6.63 -12.53 3.63
N MET A 116 7.01 -13.34 2.66
CA MET A 116 7.10 -14.79 2.77
C MET A 116 8.57 -15.18 2.78
N GLY A 117 9.14 -15.31 3.98
CA GLY A 117 10.59 -15.35 4.15
C GLY A 117 11.21 -14.04 3.68
N ASP A 118 12.16 -14.13 2.73
CA ASP A 118 12.79 -12.97 2.10
C ASP A 118 12.11 -12.53 0.79
N VAL A 119 10.96 -13.09 0.44
CA VAL A 119 10.22 -12.73 -0.78
C VAL A 119 9.07 -11.80 -0.43
N VAL A 120 9.00 -10.66 -1.13
CA VAL A 120 7.86 -9.75 -1.06
C VAL A 120 6.79 -10.24 -2.03
N GLU A 121 5.59 -10.44 -1.54
CA GLU A 121 4.44 -10.84 -2.34
C GLU A 121 3.31 -9.81 -2.24
N VAL A 122 2.67 -9.56 -3.38
CA VAL A 122 1.46 -8.72 -3.48
C VAL A 122 0.31 -9.60 -3.93
N ASP A 123 -0.85 -9.46 -3.28
CA ASP A 123 -2.06 -10.16 -3.70
C ASP A 123 -2.65 -9.50 -4.96
N VAL A 124 -2.92 -10.31 -5.99
CA VAL A 124 -3.45 -9.84 -7.28
C VAL A 124 -4.88 -10.30 -7.56
N GLY A 125 -5.57 -10.88 -6.57
CA GLY A 125 -6.97 -11.32 -6.63
C GLY A 125 -7.97 -10.37 -5.98
#